data_AF-V9LDR8-F1
#
_entry.id   AF-V9LDR8-F1
#
_cell.length_a   1.000
_cell.length_b   1.000
_cell.length_c   1.000
_cell.angle_alpha   90.00
_cell.angle_beta   90.00
_cell.angle_gamma   90.00
#
_symmetry.space_group_name_H-M   'P 1'
#
loop_
_entity.id
_entity.type
_entity.pdbx_description
1 polymer ?
#
loop_
_entity_poly.entity_id
_entity_poly.type
_entity_poly.pdbx_seq_one_letter_code
_entity_poly.pdbx_strand_id
1 'polypeptide(L)'
;GLTGNVFKYHPPFGFKKHNLTFSELIGLLPKVSLSEELERKPCKRCVILGSGGILRGLGLGPYLNTFDVVIRLNSAPIHGFTQDVGNKTTIRMSYPEGTPKSLHDYDPHMLFVAVMYKGVDFSWLKAMVKKEEVPFFDSLWFWKAVPRKLPIEPEQFRILNPEIIRETAIDLLQLPEPRWKLWRWDQNIPTLGVSAVVLATHLCDEVSLAGFGYNLGEPDTPLHYYENVRMEAMKAQTMHNVG
;
A
#
# COMPACT_ATOMS: atom_id res chain seq x y z
N GLY A 1 17.36 -10.22 10.59
CA GLY A 1 17.13 -9.50 11.85
C GLY A 1 17.08 -8.02 11.57
N LEU A 2 16.10 -7.30 12.11
CA LEU A 2 15.94 -5.85 11.91
C LEU A 2 17.16 -5.15 12.51
N THR A 3 18.04 -4.64 11.65
CA THR A 3 19.28 -3.96 12.06
C THR A 3 18.93 -2.62 12.72
N GLY A 4 19.81 -2.11 13.59
CA GLY A 4 19.61 -0.83 14.31
C GLY A 4 19.33 0.40 13.42
N ASN A 5 19.43 0.27 12.10
CA ASN A 5 19.12 1.30 11.12
C ASN A 5 17.62 1.62 11.03
N VAL A 6 16.71 0.69 11.37
CA VAL A 6 15.25 0.91 11.24
C VAL A 6 14.75 2.09 12.10
N PHE A 7 15.43 2.41 13.21
CA PHE A 7 15.04 3.50 14.11
C PHE A 7 15.82 4.81 13.86
N LYS A 8 16.66 4.87 12.82
CA LYS A 8 17.44 6.07 12.48
C LYS A 8 16.58 7.20 11.94
N TYR A 9 15.58 6.87 11.13
CA TYR A 9 14.71 7.84 10.43
C TYR A 9 13.27 7.81 10.96
N HIS A 10 12.55 8.92 10.78
CA HIS A 10 11.12 8.97 11.07
C HIS A 10 10.30 8.21 10.02
N PRO A 11 9.06 7.81 10.33
CA PRO A 11 8.14 7.28 9.34
C PRO A 11 8.01 8.21 8.11
N PRO A 12 7.89 7.67 6.88
CA PRO A 12 7.88 6.24 6.50
C PRO A 12 9.27 5.61 6.27
N PHE A 13 10.35 6.38 6.39
CA PHE A 13 11.73 5.92 6.10
C PHE A 13 12.37 5.10 7.24
N GLY A 14 11.73 5.10 8.41
CA GLY A 14 12.11 4.34 9.60
C GLY A 14 11.06 4.51 10.69
N PHE A 15 11.33 4.02 11.90
CA PHE A 15 10.39 4.01 13.02
C PHE A 15 10.92 4.81 14.23
N LYS A 16 11.75 5.83 14.01
CA LYS A 16 12.30 6.68 15.07
C LYS A 16 11.18 7.23 15.98
N LYS A 17 11.40 7.14 17.29
CA LYS A 17 10.44 7.45 18.38
C LYS A 17 9.25 6.49 18.54
N HIS A 18 9.19 5.39 17.78
CA HIS A 18 8.11 4.39 17.86
C HIS A 18 8.62 2.98 18.18
N ASN A 19 9.80 2.86 18.78
CA ASN A 19 10.46 1.58 19.12
C ASN A 19 9.61 0.68 20.04
N LEU A 20 9.01 1.24 21.09
CA LEU A 20 8.19 0.48 22.04
C LEU A 20 6.94 -0.09 21.36
N THR A 21 6.15 0.78 20.72
CA THR A 21 4.92 0.38 20.02
C THR A 21 5.20 -0.59 18.87
N PHE A 22 6.29 -0.38 18.14
CA PHE A 22 6.72 -1.32 17.09
C PHE A 22 7.12 -2.68 17.66
N SER A 23 7.84 -2.73 18.78
CA SER A 23 8.24 -3.99 19.42
C SER A 23 7.02 -4.78 19.91
N GLU A 24 6.03 -4.09 20.49
CA GLU A 24 4.75 -4.70 20.86
C GLU A 24 4.00 -5.25 19.65
N LEU A 25 3.91 -4.46 18.56
CA LEU A 25 3.27 -4.88 17.32
C LEU A 25 3.92 -6.12 16.71
N ILE A 26 5.25 -6.13 16.59
CA ILE A 26 5.98 -7.29 16.07
C ILE A 26 5.79 -8.52 16.96
N GLY A 27 5.60 -8.33 18.27
CA GLY A 27 5.25 -9.43 19.17
C GLY A 27 3.86 -10.04 18.92
N LEU A 28 2.95 -9.30 18.29
CA LEU A 28 1.59 -9.75 17.96
C LEU A 28 1.48 -10.35 16.54
N LEU A 29 2.42 -10.02 15.65
CA LEU A 29 2.37 -10.41 14.25
C LEU A 29 3.09 -11.74 13.99
N PRO A 30 2.62 -12.55 13.02
CA PRO A 30 3.31 -13.78 12.66
C PRO A 30 4.69 -13.51 12.06
N LYS A 31 5.61 -14.45 12.27
CA LYS A 31 6.99 -14.39 11.71
C LYS A 31 7.10 -15.04 10.32
N VAL A 32 6.07 -14.97 9.49
CA VAL A 32 6.01 -15.64 8.18
C VAL A 32 5.90 -14.60 7.08
N SER A 33 6.58 -14.77 5.94
CA SER A 33 6.60 -13.76 4.87
C SER A 33 5.40 -13.92 3.92
N LEU A 34 5.44 -14.92 3.05
CA LEU A 34 4.41 -15.34 2.10
C LEU A 34 3.92 -16.75 2.47
N SER A 35 2.89 -17.27 1.80
CA SER A 35 2.50 -18.66 1.98
C SER A 35 3.63 -19.59 1.53
N GLU A 36 3.82 -20.73 2.22
CA GLU A 36 4.86 -21.70 1.83
C GLU A 36 4.71 -22.19 0.39
N GLU A 37 3.47 -22.29 -0.10
CA GLU A 37 3.17 -22.64 -1.49
C GLU A 37 3.82 -21.65 -2.46
N LEU A 38 3.68 -20.35 -2.18
CA LEU A 38 4.23 -19.30 -3.00
C LEU A 38 5.76 -19.24 -2.89
N GLU A 39 6.31 -19.49 -1.69
CA GLU A 39 7.76 -19.57 -1.47
C GLU A 39 8.41 -20.74 -2.22
N ARG A 40 7.68 -21.84 -2.43
CA ARG A 40 8.16 -23.02 -3.18
C ARG A 40 8.04 -22.90 -4.71
N LYS A 41 7.42 -21.85 -5.23
CA LYS A 41 7.29 -21.68 -6.69
C LYS A 41 8.65 -21.38 -7.33
N PRO A 42 9.02 -22.09 -8.41
CA PRO A 42 10.31 -21.88 -9.08
C PRO A 42 10.39 -20.57 -9.86
N CYS A 43 9.24 -20.03 -10.28
CA CYS A 43 9.12 -18.72 -10.91
C CYS A 43 7.81 -18.08 -10.42
N LYS A 44 7.92 -16.90 -9.81
CA LYS A 44 6.83 -16.10 -9.27
C LYS A 44 6.54 -14.94 -10.20
N ARG A 45 5.40 -15.02 -10.88
CA ARG A 45 4.89 -13.95 -11.74
C ARG A 45 3.98 -13.05 -10.93
N CYS A 46 4.34 -11.78 -10.85
CA CYS A 46 3.64 -10.79 -10.05
C CYS A 46 3.06 -9.68 -10.92
N VAL A 47 1.87 -9.20 -10.56
CA VAL A 47 1.30 -8.00 -11.13
C VAL A 47 0.96 -7.01 -10.04
N ILE A 48 1.42 -5.76 -10.22
CA ILE A 48 0.97 -4.64 -9.41
C ILE A 48 -0.19 -3.95 -10.13
N LEU A 49 -1.31 -3.82 -9.43
CA LEU A 49 -2.50 -3.14 -9.90
C LEU A 49 -2.57 -1.73 -9.29
N GLY A 50 -2.27 -0.74 -10.13
CA GLY A 50 -2.59 0.64 -9.89
C GLY A 50 -4.10 0.89 -10.03
N SER A 51 -4.50 2.12 -9.75
CA SER A 51 -5.91 2.52 -9.74
C SER A 51 -6.36 3.26 -11.00
N GLY A 52 -5.46 3.47 -11.97
CA GLY A 52 -5.71 4.32 -13.13
C GLY A 52 -6.93 3.91 -13.95
N GLY A 53 -7.65 4.91 -14.47
CA GLY A 53 -8.87 4.73 -15.27
C GLY A 53 -8.68 3.92 -16.55
N ILE A 54 -7.45 3.77 -17.03
CA ILE A 54 -7.10 2.94 -18.19
C ILE A 54 -7.59 1.50 -18.07
N LEU A 55 -7.77 0.97 -16.85
CA LEU A 55 -8.28 -0.40 -16.64
C LEU A 55 -9.77 -0.56 -16.97
N ARG A 56 -10.54 0.53 -16.98
CA ARG A 56 -12.00 0.49 -17.09
C ARG A 56 -12.44 -0.02 -18.47
N GLY A 57 -13.26 -1.07 -18.49
CA GLY A 57 -13.80 -1.68 -19.70
C GLY A 57 -12.81 -2.55 -20.49
N LEU A 58 -11.59 -2.78 -20.01
CA LEU A 58 -10.61 -3.61 -20.72
C LEU A 58 -10.85 -5.12 -20.58
N GLY A 59 -11.67 -5.56 -19.62
CA GLY A 59 -11.95 -6.99 -19.44
C GLY A 59 -10.72 -7.83 -19.05
N LEU A 60 -9.69 -7.21 -18.46
CA LEU A 60 -8.43 -7.87 -18.12
C LEU A 60 -8.53 -8.81 -16.91
N GLY A 61 -9.65 -8.82 -16.18
CA GLY A 61 -9.78 -9.53 -14.91
C GLY A 61 -9.39 -11.01 -14.95
N PRO A 62 -9.87 -11.81 -15.92
CA PRO A 62 -9.46 -13.20 -16.06
C PRO A 62 -7.95 -13.37 -16.26
N TYR A 63 -7.32 -12.50 -17.05
CA TYR A 63 -5.87 -12.52 -17.28
C TYR A 63 -5.08 -12.13 -16.02
N LEU A 64 -5.50 -11.08 -15.33
CA LEU A 64 -4.88 -10.62 -14.08
C LEU A 64 -4.92 -11.67 -12.97
N ASN A 65 -5.99 -12.48 -12.91
CA ASN A 65 -6.12 -13.57 -11.95
C ASN A 65 -5.11 -14.72 -12.19
N THR A 66 -4.48 -14.81 -13.37
CA THR A 66 -3.51 -15.87 -13.68
C THR A 66 -2.13 -15.67 -13.05
N PHE A 67 -1.82 -14.44 -12.59
CA PHE A 67 -0.57 -14.14 -11.90
C PHE A 67 -0.50 -14.87 -10.55
N ASP A 68 0.70 -15.30 -10.14
CA ASP A 68 0.91 -15.95 -8.85
C ASP A 68 0.61 -15.00 -7.69
N VAL A 69 1.09 -13.75 -7.82
CA VAL A 69 0.88 -12.67 -6.84
C VAL A 69 0.19 -11.49 -7.51
N VAL A 70 -0.94 -11.08 -6.93
CA VAL A 70 -1.62 -9.83 -7.31
C VAL A 70 -1.48 -8.84 -6.16
N ILE A 71 -0.73 -7.75 -6.40
CA ILE A 71 -0.51 -6.67 -5.43
C ILE A 71 -1.48 -5.52 -5.75
N ARG A 72 -2.38 -5.22 -4.82
CA ARG A 72 -3.28 -4.05 -4.89
C ARG A 72 -2.86 -2.98 -3.89
N LEU A 73 -3.25 -1.75 -4.18
CA LEU A 73 -2.84 -0.58 -3.41
C LEU A 73 -4.06 0.15 -2.86
N ASN A 74 -3.89 0.73 -1.67
CA ASN A 74 -4.90 1.61 -1.06
C ASN A 74 -6.30 0.97 -1.05
N SER A 75 -7.32 1.76 -1.40
CA SER A 75 -8.74 1.45 -1.30
C SER A 75 -9.34 1.10 -2.65
N ALA A 76 -8.50 0.74 -3.62
CA ALA A 76 -8.90 0.33 -4.95
C ALA A 76 -9.93 -0.82 -4.85
N PRO A 77 -11.20 -0.57 -5.21
CA PRO A 77 -12.29 -1.51 -5.02
C PRO A 77 -12.20 -2.64 -6.04
N ILE A 78 -12.69 -3.80 -5.63
CA ILE A 78 -12.77 -5.01 -6.45
C ILE A 78 -14.24 -5.26 -6.81
N HIS A 79 -15.13 -5.08 -5.83
CA HIS A 79 -16.55 -5.30 -6.02
C HIS A 79 -17.12 -4.33 -7.08
N GLY A 80 -17.85 -4.87 -8.06
CA GLY A 80 -18.37 -4.11 -9.20
C GLY A 80 -17.39 -3.93 -10.36
N PHE A 81 -16.11 -4.30 -10.21
CA PHE A 81 -15.06 -4.10 -11.23
C PHE A 81 -14.29 -5.38 -11.58
N THR A 82 -14.72 -6.55 -11.08
CA THR A 82 -14.00 -7.83 -11.22
C THR A 82 -13.73 -8.24 -12.67
N GLN A 83 -14.61 -7.85 -13.61
CA GLN A 83 -14.41 -8.09 -15.04
C GLN A 83 -13.14 -7.41 -15.57
N ASP A 84 -12.84 -6.21 -15.08
CA ASP A 84 -11.71 -5.40 -15.55
C ASP A 84 -10.46 -5.66 -14.72
N VAL A 85 -10.60 -5.73 -13.39
CA VAL A 85 -9.44 -5.76 -12.48
C VAL A 85 -9.22 -7.09 -11.79
N GLY A 86 -10.05 -8.10 -12.05
CA GLY A 86 -9.98 -9.42 -11.42
C GLY A 86 -10.50 -9.41 -9.99
N ASN A 87 -10.53 -10.58 -9.36
CA ASN A 87 -10.99 -10.76 -7.98
C ASN A 87 -9.89 -11.32 -7.04
N LYS A 88 -8.75 -11.76 -7.57
CA LYS A 88 -7.61 -12.21 -6.78
C LYS A 88 -6.86 -11.03 -6.16
N THR A 89 -6.53 -11.13 -4.88
CA THR A 89 -5.58 -10.25 -4.19
C THR A 89 -4.70 -11.06 -3.25
N THR A 90 -3.41 -11.12 -3.56
CA THR A 90 -2.43 -11.82 -2.70
C THR A 90 -1.86 -10.87 -1.65
N ILE A 91 -1.58 -9.63 -2.03
CA ILE A 91 -1.07 -8.58 -1.16
C ILE A 91 -1.92 -7.33 -1.38
N ARG A 92 -2.42 -6.73 -0.31
CA ARG A 92 -2.88 -5.34 -0.34
C ARG A 92 -1.95 -4.48 0.50
N MET A 93 -1.25 -3.57 -0.15
CA MET A 93 -0.42 -2.59 0.53
C MET A 93 -1.21 -1.30 0.76
N SER A 94 -1.31 -0.85 2.01
CA SER A 94 -2.16 0.28 2.39
C SER A 94 -1.74 0.90 3.72
N TYR A 95 -2.37 2.02 4.06
CA TYR A 95 -2.25 2.76 5.32
C TYR A 95 -3.67 3.14 5.80
N PRO A 96 -3.87 3.63 7.05
CA PRO A 96 -5.21 3.76 7.64
C PRO A 96 -6.23 4.51 6.75
N GLU A 97 -5.90 5.69 6.24
CA GLU A 97 -6.80 6.50 5.40
C GLU A 97 -6.97 5.97 3.98
N GLY A 98 -6.01 5.14 3.53
CA GLY A 98 -6.04 4.47 2.24
C GLY A 98 -6.77 3.13 2.27
N THR A 99 -7.22 2.61 3.40
CA THR A 99 -7.73 1.23 3.51
C THR A 99 -9.19 1.08 3.04
N PRO A 100 -9.54 0.00 2.30
CA PRO A 100 -10.92 -0.22 1.85
C PRO A 100 -11.92 -0.27 3.00
N LYS A 101 -13.09 0.33 2.80
CA LYS A 101 -14.18 0.33 3.80
C LYS A 101 -15.20 -0.79 3.59
N SER A 102 -15.34 -1.26 2.36
CA SER A 102 -16.27 -2.34 2.01
C SER A 102 -15.65 -3.69 2.33
N LEU A 103 -16.42 -4.57 2.98
CA LEU A 103 -15.99 -5.94 3.27
C LEU A 103 -15.82 -6.77 1.99
N HIS A 104 -16.50 -6.41 0.91
CA HIS A 104 -16.44 -7.11 -0.38
C HIS A 104 -15.14 -6.87 -1.16
N ASP A 105 -14.31 -5.91 -0.71
CA ASP A 105 -13.05 -5.62 -1.37
C ASP A 105 -11.88 -6.45 -0.81
N TYR A 106 -12.11 -7.28 0.20
CA TYR A 106 -11.09 -8.12 0.85
C TYR A 106 -11.10 -9.55 0.27
N ASP A 107 -9.95 -10.02 -0.17
CA ASP A 107 -9.74 -11.42 -0.52
C ASP A 107 -9.44 -12.22 0.77
N PRO A 108 -10.13 -13.35 1.03
CA PRO A 108 -9.94 -14.14 2.26
C PRO A 108 -8.51 -14.58 2.53
N HIS A 109 -7.68 -14.73 1.51
CA HIS A 109 -6.30 -15.21 1.63
C HIS A 109 -5.25 -14.11 1.47
N MET A 110 -5.67 -12.84 1.38
CA MET A 110 -4.72 -11.74 1.20
C MET A 110 -3.85 -11.51 2.43
N LEU A 111 -2.65 -10.99 2.20
CA LEU A 111 -1.85 -10.31 3.20
C LEU A 111 -2.11 -8.81 3.16
N PHE A 112 -2.40 -8.21 4.30
CA PHE A 112 -2.47 -6.75 4.46
C PHE A 112 -1.10 -6.22 4.89
N VAL A 113 -0.42 -5.54 3.97
CA VAL A 113 0.89 -4.92 4.22
C VAL A 113 0.69 -3.46 4.60
N ALA A 114 0.79 -3.17 5.90
CA ALA A 114 0.66 -1.84 6.46
C ALA A 114 1.90 -0.98 6.19
N VAL A 115 1.69 0.21 5.63
CA VAL A 115 2.72 1.24 5.48
C VAL A 115 2.51 2.31 6.54
N MET A 116 3.55 2.56 7.33
CA MET A 116 3.51 3.48 8.47
C MET A 116 4.01 4.85 8.02
N TYR A 117 3.11 5.81 7.80
CA TYR A 117 3.47 7.17 7.40
C TYR A 117 3.59 8.12 8.59
N LYS A 118 2.86 7.87 9.68
CA LYS A 118 2.85 8.71 10.89
C LYS A 118 2.63 7.88 12.16
N GLY A 119 2.90 8.49 13.32
CA GLY A 119 2.86 7.80 14.61
C GLY A 119 1.51 7.14 14.94
N VAL A 120 0.39 7.80 14.62
CA VAL A 120 -0.96 7.24 14.87
C VAL A 120 -1.28 6.02 14.01
N ASP A 121 -0.55 5.77 12.92
CA ASP A 121 -0.73 4.55 12.12
C ASP A 121 -0.36 3.30 12.93
N PHE A 122 0.60 3.40 13.87
CA PHE A 122 0.99 2.30 14.76
C PHE A 122 -0.12 1.96 15.73
N SER A 123 -0.76 2.99 16.30
CA SER A 123 -1.91 2.82 17.19
C SER A 123 -3.08 2.17 16.45
N TRP A 124 -3.38 2.65 15.24
CA TRP A 124 -4.42 2.06 14.39
C TRP A 124 -4.13 0.60 14.06
N LEU A 125 -2.93 0.27 13.60
CA LEU A 125 -2.58 -1.11 13.25
C LEU A 125 -2.68 -2.03 14.47
N LYS A 126 -2.24 -1.56 15.65
CA LYS A 126 -2.34 -2.33 16.90
C LYS A 126 -3.79 -2.61 17.25
N ALA A 127 -4.67 -1.61 17.14
CA ALA A 127 -6.10 -1.78 17.37
C ALA A 127 -6.71 -2.78 16.37
N MET A 128 -6.37 -2.72 15.08
CA MET A 128 -6.89 -3.66 14.08
C MET A 128 -6.44 -5.10 14.35
N VAL A 129 -5.16 -5.32 14.66
CA VAL A 129 -4.60 -6.64 15.00
C VAL A 129 -5.27 -7.21 16.25
N LYS A 130 -5.49 -6.38 17.28
CA LYS A 130 -6.16 -6.80 18.53
C LYS A 130 -7.68 -6.88 18.43
N LYS A 131 -8.27 -6.45 17.30
CA LYS A 131 -9.72 -6.28 17.13
C LYS A 131 -10.33 -5.33 18.20
N GLU A 132 -9.59 -4.28 18.54
CA GLU A 132 -9.95 -3.22 19.50
C GLU A 132 -10.30 -1.90 18.78
N GLU A 133 -10.86 -0.94 19.51
CA GLU A 133 -11.07 0.42 19.00
C GLU A 133 -9.78 1.25 19.04
N VAL A 134 -9.65 2.16 18.08
CA VAL A 134 -8.57 3.14 18.07
C VAL A 134 -8.81 4.16 19.19
N PRO A 135 -7.79 4.52 19.99
CA PRO A 135 -7.93 5.55 21.01
C PRO A 135 -8.51 6.85 20.45
N PHE A 136 -9.45 7.44 21.18
CA PHE A 136 -10.17 8.64 20.72
C PHE A 136 -9.21 9.76 20.28
N PHE A 137 -8.18 10.06 21.08
CA PHE A 137 -7.21 11.11 20.75
C PHE A 137 -6.42 10.81 19.48
N ASP A 138 -6.08 9.54 19.20
CA ASP A 138 -5.38 9.16 17.97
C ASP A 138 -6.28 9.30 16.76
N SER A 139 -7.58 9.03 16.91
CA SER A 139 -8.56 9.14 15.82
C SER A 139 -8.71 10.55 15.24
N LEU A 140 -8.36 11.59 16.02
CA LEU A 140 -8.40 12.99 15.61
C LEU A 140 -7.28 13.38 14.65
N TRP A 141 -6.24 12.56 14.51
CA TRP A 141 -5.07 12.85 13.65
C TRP A 141 -5.16 12.24 12.25
N PHE A 142 -6.26 11.54 11.94
CA PHE A 142 -6.54 11.10 10.58
C PHE A 142 -7.32 12.19 9.84
N TRP A 143 -6.81 12.58 8.67
CA TRP A 143 -7.46 13.59 7.83
C TRP A 143 -8.74 13.07 7.14
N LYS A 144 -9.00 11.77 7.24
CA LYS A 144 -10.19 11.08 6.73
C LYS A 144 -10.58 9.96 7.68
N ALA A 145 -11.88 9.65 7.75
CA ALA A 145 -12.37 8.51 8.52
C ALA A 145 -11.73 7.19 8.05
N VAL A 146 -11.07 6.50 8.99
CA VAL A 146 -10.40 5.20 8.81
C VAL A 146 -11.31 4.03 9.24
N PRO A 147 -11.08 2.81 8.75
CA PRO A 147 -11.80 1.63 9.23
C PRO A 147 -11.59 1.41 10.73
N ARG A 148 -12.66 1.01 11.43
CA ARG A 148 -12.61 0.64 12.86
C ARG A 148 -12.43 -0.85 13.09
N LYS A 149 -12.62 -1.66 12.06
CA LYS A 149 -12.44 -3.11 12.05
C LYS A 149 -12.13 -3.54 10.62
N LEU A 150 -11.30 -4.58 10.47
CA LEU A 150 -11.00 -5.20 9.19
C LEU A 150 -11.48 -6.66 9.21
N PRO A 151 -12.03 -7.19 8.11
CA PRO A 151 -12.46 -8.59 8.00
C PRO A 151 -11.30 -9.53 7.69
N ILE A 152 -10.20 -9.40 8.44
CA ILE A 152 -9.00 -10.23 8.30
C ILE A 152 -8.47 -10.62 9.67
N GLU A 153 -7.73 -11.72 9.72
CA GLU A 153 -7.16 -12.26 10.93
C GLU A 153 -5.75 -11.69 11.23
N PRO A 154 -5.30 -11.70 12.49
CA PRO A 154 -3.96 -11.23 12.90
C PRO A 154 -2.81 -11.78 12.02
N GLU A 155 -2.94 -13.03 11.57
CA GLU A 155 -1.96 -13.74 10.75
C GLU A 155 -1.81 -13.16 9.33
N GLN A 156 -2.78 -12.35 8.88
CA GLN A 156 -2.78 -11.72 7.57
C GLN A 156 -2.06 -10.37 7.57
N PHE A 157 -1.75 -9.80 8.74
CA PHE A 157 -1.11 -8.49 8.83
C PHE A 157 0.41 -8.58 8.68
N ARG A 158 0.97 -7.62 7.94
CA ARG A 158 2.42 -7.39 7.80
C ARG A 158 2.69 -5.90 7.96
N ILE A 159 3.90 -5.55 8.38
CA ILE A 159 4.41 -4.18 8.34
C ILE A 159 5.42 -4.12 7.20
N LEU A 160 5.27 -3.14 6.29
CA LEU A 160 6.26 -2.91 5.25
C LEU A 160 7.60 -2.56 5.90
N ASN A 161 8.67 -3.23 5.47
CA ASN A 161 10.01 -2.86 5.88
C ASN A 161 10.33 -1.47 5.31
N PRO A 162 10.64 -0.45 6.13
CA PRO A 162 10.89 0.91 5.66
C PRO A 162 12.15 1.03 4.79
N GLU A 163 13.01 -0.01 4.74
CA GLU A 163 14.07 -0.12 3.73
C GLU A 163 13.50 -0.02 2.30
N ILE A 164 12.35 -0.65 2.03
CA ILE A 164 11.71 -0.58 0.70
C ILE A 164 11.40 0.87 0.32
N ILE A 165 10.89 1.66 1.27
CA ILE A 165 10.59 3.08 1.02
C ILE A 165 11.88 3.88 0.80
N ARG A 166 12.96 3.57 1.55
CA ARG A 166 14.26 4.24 1.38
C ARG A 166 14.90 3.91 0.05
N GLU A 167 14.97 2.64 -0.31
CA GLU A 167 15.47 2.17 -1.61
C GLU A 167 14.68 2.82 -2.76
N THR A 168 13.35 2.84 -2.64
CA THR A 168 12.49 3.51 -3.63
C THR A 168 12.82 4.99 -3.76
N ALA A 169 12.97 5.71 -2.64
CA ALA A 169 13.19 7.15 -2.67
C ALA A 169 14.61 7.52 -3.11
N ILE A 170 15.62 6.91 -2.52
CA ILE A 170 17.02 7.32 -2.63
C ILE A 170 17.68 6.64 -3.83
N ASP A 171 17.53 5.32 -3.93
CA ASP A 171 18.29 4.55 -4.92
C ASP A 171 17.59 4.56 -6.28
N LEU A 172 16.27 4.38 -6.31
CA LEU A 172 15.50 4.36 -7.54
C LEU A 172 15.15 5.78 -8.05
N LEU A 173 14.55 6.62 -7.20
CA LEU A 173 14.07 7.95 -7.61
C LEU A 173 15.11 9.07 -7.41
N GLN A 174 16.27 8.78 -6.81
CA GLN A 174 17.35 9.75 -6.57
C GLN A 174 16.88 11.00 -5.79
N LEU A 175 15.89 10.81 -4.92
CA LEU A 175 15.40 11.87 -4.05
C LEU A 175 16.42 12.19 -2.95
N PRO A 176 16.47 13.42 -2.45
CA PRO A 176 17.34 13.78 -1.33
C PRO A 176 17.06 12.92 -0.10
N GLU A 177 18.10 12.64 0.68
CA GLU A 177 17.93 11.93 1.96
C GLU A 177 16.89 12.64 2.85
N PRO A 178 16.04 11.87 3.55
CA PRO A 178 14.99 12.42 4.39
C PRO A 178 15.60 13.24 5.53
N ARG A 179 15.30 14.53 5.52
CA ARG A 179 15.72 15.49 6.55
C ARG A 179 14.52 15.94 7.34
N TRP A 180 14.60 15.87 8.67
CA TRP A 180 13.54 16.43 9.51
C TRP A 180 13.43 17.94 9.26
N LYS A 181 12.29 18.38 8.73
CA LYS A 181 11.92 19.79 8.64
C LYS A 181 10.77 20.05 9.62
N LEU A 182 10.94 21.06 10.48
CA LEU A 182 9.98 21.39 11.53
C LEU A 182 8.62 21.90 10.98
N TRP A 183 8.61 22.46 9.77
CA TRP A 183 7.45 23.16 9.18
C TRP A 183 7.11 22.74 7.75
N ARG A 184 7.79 21.74 7.18
CA ARG A 184 7.50 21.25 5.83
C ARG A 184 7.29 19.75 5.86
N TRP A 185 6.18 19.31 5.27
CA TRP A 185 5.99 17.94 4.83
C TRP A 185 7.12 17.60 3.85
N ASP A 186 7.79 16.47 4.06
CA ASP A 186 8.82 16.03 3.14
C ASP A 186 8.11 15.57 1.85
N GLN A 187 8.23 16.36 0.78
CA GLN A 187 7.66 16.03 -0.53
C GLN A 187 8.40 14.86 -1.19
N ASN A 188 9.49 14.38 -0.58
CA ASN A 188 10.34 13.32 -1.12
C ASN A 188 9.87 11.91 -0.73
N ILE A 189 8.58 11.73 -0.40
CA ILE A 189 8.03 10.41 -0.10
C ILE A 189 7.54 9.79 -1.42
N PRO A 190 8.07 8.63 -1.84
CA PRO A 190 7.66 7.98 -3.06
C PRO A 190 6.19 7.54 -2.97
N THR A 191 5.53 7.49 -4.13
CA THR A 191 4.15 6.97 -4.16
C THR A 191 4.14 5.50 -3.73
N LEU A 192 3.01 5.09 -3.15
CA LEU A 192 2.81 3.71 -2.75
C LEU A 192 2.90 2.75 -3.95
N GLY A 193 2.51 3.23 -5.14
CA GLY A 193 2.65 2.50 -6.39
C GLY A 193 4.09 2.14 -6.74
N VAL A 194 4.99 3.14 -6.77
CA VAL A 194 6.41 2.88 -7.07
C VAL A 194 7.04 2.02 -5.97
N SER A 195 6.68 2.26 -4.70
CA SER A 195 7.15 1.44 -3.58
C SER A 195 6.71 -0.03 -3.69
N ALA A 196 5.53 -0.28 -4.26
CA ALA A 196 5.03 -1.63 -4.52
C ALA A 196 5.81 -2.34 -5.61
N VAL A 197 6.30 -1.60 -6.62
CA VAL A 197 7.16 -2.14 -7.67
C VAL A 197 8.46 -2.63 -7.07
N VAL A 198 9.11 -1.80 -6.23
CA VAL A 198 10.34 -2.20 -5.52
C VAL A 198 10.07 -3.39 -4.59
N LEU A 199 8.96 -3.40 -3.84
CA LEU A 199 8.59 -4.59 -3.07
C LEU A 199 8.46 -5.83 -3.95
N ALA A 200 7.81 -5.73 -5.12
CA ALA A 200 7.63 -6.85 -6.02
C ALA A 200 8.95 -7.39 -6.56
N THR A 201 9.95 -6.55 -6.86
CA THR A 201 11.27 -7.00 -7.32
C THR A 201 12.02 -7.80 -6.26
N HIS A 202 11.75 -7.57 -4.97
CA HIS A 202 12.30 -8.39 -3.88
C HIS A 202 11.55 -9.70 -3.66
N LEU A 203 10.32 -9.83 -4.19
CA LEU A 203 9.45 -10.98 -3.96
C LEU A 203 9.32 -11.90 -5.18
N CYS A 204 9.59 -11.41 -6.40
CA CYS A 204 9.14 -12.00 -7.65
C CYS A 204 10.23 -12.08 -8.71
N ASP A 205 10.07 -13.03 -9.64
CA ASP A 205 10.98 -13.22 -10.76
C ASP A 205 10.55 -12.42 -12.00
N GLU A 206 9.24 -12.27 -12.19
CA GLU A 206 8.64 -11.45 -13.25
C GLU A 206 7.68 -10.43 -12.62
N VAL A 207 7.81 -9.17 -13.01
CA VAL A 207 6.98 -8.07 -12.50
C VAL A 207 6.26 -7.38 -13.66
N SER A 208 4.94 -7.44 -13.64
CA SER A 208 4.04 -6.74 -14.55
C SER A 208 3.33 -5.58 -13.84
N LEU A 209 2.97 -4.55 -14.60
CA LEU A 209 2.23 -3.38 -14.11
C LEU A 209 0.93 -3.24 -14.89
N ALA A 210 -0.18 -2.96 -14.19
CA ALA A 210 -1.45 -2.61 -14.82
C ALA A 210 -2.10 -1.44 -14.08
N GLY A 211 -2.76 -0.52 -14.80
CA GLY A 211 -3.41 0.64 -14.19
C GLY A 211 -2.44 1.69 -13.63
N PHE A 212 -1.20 1.70 -14.13
CA PHE A 212 -0.20 2.72 -13.86
C PHE A 212 -0.16 3.77 -14.98
N GLY A 213 0.28 4.97 -14.63
CA GLY A 213 0.38 6.07 -15.57
C GLY A 213 -0.94 6.80 -15.77
N TYR A 214 -0.81 8.02 -16.26
CA TYR A 214 -1.88 8.99 -16.40
C TYR A 214 -1.70 9.70 -17.72
N ASN A 215 -2.66 9.58 -18.63
CA ASN A 215 -2.59 10.29 -19.90
C ASN A 215 -3.15 11.71 -19.73
N LEU A 216 -2.27 12.67 -19.44
CA LEU A 216 -2.65 14.07 -19.27
C LEU A 216 -3.15 14.74 -20.57
N GLY A 217 -2.95 14.09 -21.73
CA GLY A 217 -3.50 14.50 -23.02
C GLY A 217 -4.99 14.19 -23.19
N GLU A 218 -5.58 13.39 -22.30
CA GLU A 218 -6.98 12.97 -22.35
C GLU A 218 -7.73 13.39 -21.07
N PRO A 219 -7.99 14.70 -20.89
CA PRO A 219 -8.50 15.26 -19.63
C PRO A 219 -9.87 14.73 -19.23
N ASP A 220 -10.66 14.26 -20.20
CA ASP A 220 -12.01 13.72 -19.98
C ASP A 220 -12.05 12.26 -19.55
N THR A 221 -10.92 11.55 -19.60
CA THR A 221 -10.87 10.15 -19.17
C THR A 221 -11.01 10.05 -17.65
N PRO A 222 -11.56 8.94 -17.13
CA PRO A 222 -11.61 8.69 -15.69
C PRO A 222 -10.21 8.67 -15.09
N LEU A 223 -10.04 9.32 -13.95
CA LEU A 223 -8.80 9.30 -13.18
C LEU A 223 -8.53 7.91 -12.61
N HIS A 224 -9.54 7.33 -11.98
CA HIS A 224 -9.50 5.96 -11.49
C HIS A 224 -10.58 5.11 -12.15
N TYR A 225 -10.35 3.79 -12.22
CA TYR A 225 -11.27 2.87 -12.90
C TYR A 225 -12.65 2.77 -12.24
N TYR A 226 -12.77 3.21 -10.98
CA TYR A 226 -13.95 3.04 -10.13
C TYR A 226 -14.77 4.30 -9.90
N GLU A 227 -14.33 5.45 -10.41
CA GLU A 227 -15.03 6.72 -10.22
C GLU A 227 -15.17 7.48 -11.53
N ASN A 228 -15.95 8.55 -11.49
CA ASN A 228 -16.17 9.44 -12.63
C ASN A 228 -15.41 10.77 -12.48
N VAL A 229 -14.51 10.88 -11.49
CA VAL A 229 -13.56 11.98 -11.40
C VAL A 229 -12.66 11.90 -12.63
N ARG A 230 -12.50 13.02 -13.33
CA ARG A 230 -11.75 13.09 -14.58
C ARG A 230 -10.28 13.42 -14.34
N MET A 231 -9.44 13.05 -15.30
CA MET A 231 -8.00 13.35 -15.31
C MET A 231 -7.70 14.84 -15.09
N GLU A 232 -8.57 15.74 -15.56
CA GLU A 232 -8.43 17.19 -15.34
C GLU A 232 -8.32 17.58 -13.86
N ALA A 233 -8.98 16.85 -12.96
CA ALA A 233 -8.93 17.11 -11.52
C ALA A 233 -7.51 17.02 -10.94
N MET A 234 -6.59 16.29 -11.59
CA MET A 234 -5.20 16.23 -11.16
C MET A 234 -4.48 17.57 -11.29
N LYS A 235 -4.86 18.42 -12.26
CA LYS A 235 -4.25 19.75 -12.43
C LYS A 235 -4.54 20.68 -11.24
N ALA A 236 -5.59 20.37 -10.47
CA ALA A 236 -5.96 21.10 -9.25
C ALA A 236 -5.35 20.49 -7.96
N GLN A 237 -4.69 19.32 -8.03
CA GLN A 237 -4.14 18.62 -6.86
C GLN A 237 -2.61 18.77 -6.79
N THR A 238 -2.11 19.37 -5.71
CA THR A 238 -0.68 19.70 -5.51
C THR A 238 0.17 18.56 -4.91
N MET A 239 -0.41 17.37 -4.70
CA MET A 239 0.17 16.35 -3.81
C MET A 239 1.04 15.31 -4.52
N HIS A 240 0.99 15.21 -5.85
CA HIS A 240 1.82 14.28 -6.62
C HIS A 240 2.40 14.98 -7.84
N ASN A 241 3.73 15.06 -7.91
CA ASN A 241 4.41 15.51 -9.13
C ASN A 241 4.38 14.33 -10.11
N VAL A 242 3.51 14.39 -11.11
CA VAL A 242 3.33 13.35 -12.14
C VAL A 242 3.99 13.78 -13.47
N GLY A 243 4.94 14.72 -13.37
CA GLY A 243 5.76 15.22 -14.47
C GLY A 243 7.16 14.62 -14.45
#